data_AF-A0A1R3GIN7-F1
#
_entry.id   AF-A0A1R3GIN7-F1
#
_cell.length_a   1.000
_cell.length_b   1.000
_cell.length_c   1.000
_cell.angle_alpha   90.00
_cell.angle_beta   90.00
_cell.angle_gamma   90.00
#
_symmetry.space_group_name_H-M   'P 1'
#
loop_
_entity.id
_entity.type
_entity.pdbx_description
1 polymer ?
#
loop_
_entity_poly.entity_id
_entity_poly.type
_entity_poly.pdbx_seq_one_letter_code
_entity_poly.pdbx_strand_id
1 'polypeptide(L)'
;ITRLKCGGFVFAIRLNHVMCDAAGLIQFMSTVAEMAHGATTPSIPPVWERHLLDATEPPRVMCKHNEYDEVEEGGAAFSNNMVERAFFFGRKEFSSIHQLLPLHLRRCSTFELLTACLWRCRTVAINLNPNEEARLMCIVNVRSKFHPPLPLGYYGNGFVFPAAKATSEQLCRTPLAYAVELVKHAKASVTEEYVKSAASLMVIKGKKLKFPAHGSFLLSDIRNMGFRDVDFGWGKAEFGGAAKAVGPISFVNSAKDKKGEVGALVSICLPAPAMEIFVKELEKMLRQPYQGDEGRSNFISSAL
;
A
#
# COMPACT_ATOMS: atom_id res chain seq x y z
N ILE A 1 17.59 -14.41 -12.17
CA ILE A 1 18.55 -13.28 -12.27
C ILE A 1 18.62 -12.88 -13.72
N THR A 2 18.54 -11.58 -14.03
CA THR A 2 18.71 -11.04 -15.38
C THR A 2 19.91 -10.11 -15.38
N ARG A 3 20.93 -10.40 -16.18
CA ARG A 3 22.13 -9.55 -16.30
C ARG A 3 21.89 -8.43 -17.33
N LEU A 4 22.32 -7.23 -17.00
CA LEU A 4 22.23 -6.05 -17.85
C LEU A 4 23.54 -5.82 -18.60
N LYS A 5 23.49 -5.13 -19.75
CA LYS A 5 24.69 -4.85 -20.59
C LYS A 5 25.75 -4.03 -19.86
N CYS A 6 25.36 -3.22 -18.87
CA CYS A 6 26.27 -2.41 -18.06
C CYS A 6 26.98 -3.19 -16.93
N GLY A 7 26.77 -4.51 -16.82
CA GLY A 7 27.32 -5.34 -15.75
C GLY A 7 26.44 -5.41 -14.50
N GLY A 8 25.44 -4.54 -14.36
CA GLY A 8 24.39 -4.66 -13.33
C GLY A 8 23.49 -5.88 -13.55
N PHE A 9 22.62 -6.16 -12.58
CA PHE A 9 21.65 -7.25 -12.68
C PHE A 9 20.33 -6.92 -11.98
N VAL A 10 19.28 -7.64 -12.36
CA VAL A 10 17.98 -7.64 -11.70
C VAL A 10 17.77 -8.99 -11.03
N PHE A 11 17.47 -8.97 -9.73
CA PHE A 11 17.05 -10.13 -8.97
C PHE A 11 15.53 -10.09 -8.78
N ALA A 12 14.81 -10.98 -9.47
CA ALA A 12 13.37 -11.08 -9.38
C ALA A 12 12.99 -12.34 -8.60
N ILE A 13 12.10 -12.18 -7.62
CA ILE A 13 11.55 -13.28 -6.84
C ILE A 13 10.07 -13.40 -7.17
N ARG A 14 9.60 -14.63 -7.38
CA ARG A 14 8.17 -14.94 -7.45
C ARG A 14 7.78 -15.66 -6.17
N LEU A 15 6.73 -15.18 -5.54
CA LEU A 15 6.22 -15.70 -4.29
C LEU A 15 4.75 -16.06 -4.46
N ASN A 16 4.35 -17.24 -3.97
CA ASN A 16 2.95 -17.50 -3.69
C ASN A 16 2.56 -16.75 -2.41
N HIS A 17 1.77 -15.68 -2.54
CA HIS A 17 1.41 -14.80 -1.43
C HIS A 17 0.58 -15.51 -0.34
N VAL A 18 0.01 -16.69 -0.61
CA VAL A 18 -0.62 -17.53 0.42
C VAL A 18 0.41 -17.99 1.48
N MET A 19 1.69 -18.12 1.10
CA MET A 19 2.74 -18.63 1.98
C MET A 19 3.27 -17.57 2.95
N CYS A 20 3.48 -16.34 2.47
CA CYS A 20 4.00 -15.24 3.28
C CYS A 20 3.62 -13.87 2.71
N ASP A 21 3.68 -12.87 3.58
CA ASP A 21 3.59 -11.46 3.21
C ASP A 21 4.99 -10.85 2.92
N ALA A 22 5.04 -9.54 2.67
CA ALA A 22 6.29 -8.84 2.40
C ALA A 22 7.33 -8.96 3.55
N ALA A 23 6.90 -9.02 4.81
CA ALA A 23 7.82 -9.17 5.93
C ALA A 23 8.44 -10.58 5.96
N GLY A 24 7.64 -11.62 5.71
CA GLY A 24 8.15 -12.98 5.56
C GLY A 24 9.08 -13.14 4.34
N LEU A 25 8.78 -12.47 3.23
CA LEU A 25 9.66 -12.44 2.05
C LEU A 25 11.01 -11.80 2.36
N ILE A 26 11.02 -10.66 3.06
CA ILE A 26 12.26 -10.01 3.47
C ILE A 26 13.07 -10.90 4.40
N GLN A 27 12.44 -11.53 5.39
CA GLN A 27 13.15 -12.45 6.29
C GLN A 27 13.84 -13.58 5.52
N PHE A 28 13.16 -14.14 4.52
CA PHE A 28 13.76 -15.13 3.61
C PHE A 28 14.93 -14.53 2.81
N MET A 29 14.76 -13.36 2.20
CA MET A 29 15.81 -12.69 1.44
C MET A 29 17.05 -12.38 2.29
N SER A 30 16.86 -11.86 3.50
CA SER A 30 17.93 -11.60 4.46
C SER A 30 18.67 -12.89 4.85
N THR A 31 17.94 -13.98 5.07
CA THR A 31 18.56 -15.30 5.33
C THR A 31 19.43 -15.76 4.16
N VAL A 32 18.95 -15.63 2.92
CA VAL A 32 19.73 -15.98 1.73
C VAL A 32 20.98 -15.09 1.60
N ALA A 33 20.84 -13.80 1.90
CA ALA A 33 21.95 -12.85 1.96
C ALA A 33 23.00 -13.25 3.01
N GLU A 34 22.58 -13.60 4.23
CA GLU A 34 23.47 -14.08 5.28
C GLU A 34 24.25 -15.34 4.84
N MET A 35 23.55 -16.31 4.24
CA MET A 35 24.16 -17.54 3.74
C MET A 35 25.14 -17.26 2.58
N ALA A 36 24.83 -16.31 1.70
CA ALA A 36 25.74 -15.87 0.64
C ALA A 36 27.04 -15.26 1.21
N HIS A 37 26.99 -14.69 2.42
CA HIS A 37 28.15 -14.19 3.17
C HIS A 37 28.83 -15.25 4.04
N GLY A 38 28.42 -16.52 3.94
CA GLY A 38 29.04 -17.64 4.65
C GLY A 38 28.42 -17.99 6.00
N ALA A 39 27.29 -17.40 6.37
CA ALA A 39 26.56 -17.84 7.57
C ALA A 39 26.03 -19.27 7.38
N THR A 40 26.21 -20.12 8.39
CA THR A 40 25.75 -21.51 8.38
C THR A 40 24.33 -21.67 8.90
N THR A 41 23.79 -20.67 9.59
CA THR A 41 22.45 -20.66 10.20
C THR A 41 21.82 -19.28 10.07
N PRO A 42 20.49 -19.18 9.90
CA PRO A 42 19.80 -17.90 9.87
C PRO A 42 19.88 -17.19 11.23
N SER A 43 20.10 -15.89 11.21
CA SER A 43 20.08 -15.04 12.42
C SER A 43 18.69 -14.98 13.06
N ILE A 44 17.63 -15.12 12.25
CA ILE A 44 16.25 -15.23 12.71
C ILE A 44 15.68 -16.57 12.22
N PRO A 45 15.56 -17.58 13.10
CA PRO A 45 14.96 -18.86 12.74
C PRO A 45 13.50 -18.68 12.25
N PRO A 46 13.08 -19.34 11.16
CA PRO A 46 11.71 -19.25 10.68
C PRO A 46 10.75 -19.97 11.64
N VAL A 47 9.60 -19.34 11.92
CA VAL A 47 8.55 -19.88 12.79
C VAL A 47 7.29 -20.12 11.97
N TRP A 48 6.77 -21.35 12.02
CA TRP A 48 5.57 -21.75 11.29
C TRP A 48 4.29 -21.23 11.93
N GLU A 49 4.03 -21.65 13.18
CA GLU A 49 2.93 -21.31 14.11
C GLU A 49 1.71 -20.58 13.50
N ARG A 50 1.14 -21.13 12.41
CA ARG A 50 0.00 -20.51 11.71
C ARG A 50 -1.25 -20.41 12.56
N HIS A 51 -1.38 -21.34 13.52
CA HIS A 51 -2.49 -21.42 14.47
C HIS A 51 -2.65 -20.18 15.35
N LEU A 52 -1.61 -19.34 15.49
CA LEU A 52 -1.68 -18.06 16.21
C LEU A 52 -2.67 -17.08 15.57
N LEU A 53 -3.05 -17.30 14.30
CA LEU A 53 -4.02 -16.50 13.55
C LEU A 53 -5.31 -17.27 13.22
N ASP A 54 -5.56 -18.38 13.92
CA ASP A 54 -6.81 -19.12 13.77
C ASP A 54 -8.02 -18.28 14.21
N ALA A 55 -9.19 -18.61 13.65
CA ALA A 55 -10.45 -18.05 14.09
C ALA A 55 -10.73 -18.38 15.55
N THR A 56 -11.66 -17.63 16.16
CA THR A 56 -12.15 -18.01 17.50
C THR A 56 -12.88 -19.34 17.43
N GLU A 57 -12.93 -20.07 18.55
CA GLU A 57 -13.72 -21.31 18.65
C GLU A 57 -14.85 -21.15 19.69
N PRO A 58 -16.14 -21.13 19.27
CA PRO A 58 -16.61 -21.18 17.88
C PRO A 58 -16.31 -19.87 17.11
N PRO A 59 -16.29 -19.89 15.76
CA PRO A 59 -16.07 -18.68 14.96
C PRO A 59 -17.12 -17.61 15.24
N ARG A 60 -16.68 -16.42 15.64
CA ARG A 60 -17.55 -15.28 15.97
C ARG A 60 -17.03 -14.01 15.29
N VAL A 61 -17.92 -13.34 14.57
CA VAL A 61 -17.66 -12.03 13.96
C VAL A 61 -18.11 -10.96 14.95
N MET A 62 -17.13 -10.26 15.56
CA MET A 62 -17.35 -9.25 16.60
C MET A 62 -17.22 -7.82 16.07
N CYS A 63 -16.57 -7.66 14.92
CA CYS A 63 -16.30 -6.37 14.30
C CYS A 63 -17.00 -6.27 12.94
N LYS A 64 -17.27 -5.04 12.52
CA LYS A 64 -17.69 -4.76 11.14
C LYS A 64 -16.47 -4.79 10.21
N HIS A 65 -16.56 -5.56 9.14
CA HIS A 65 -15.51 -5.70 8.14
C HIS A 65 -15.93 -5.07 6.80
N ASN A 66 -15.85 -3.74 6.73
CA ASN A 66 -16.21 -2.95 5.55
C ASN A 66 -15.44 -3.36 4.29
N GLU A 67 -14.28 -3.99 4.46
CA GLU A 67 -13.43 -4.51 3.39
C GLU A 67 -14.01 -5.74 2.68
N TYR A 68 -15.01 -6.39 3.27
CA TYR A 68 -15.72 -7.55 2.71
C TYR A 68 -17.23 -7.31 2.57
N ASP A 69 -17.70 -6.07 2.69
CA ASP A 69 -19.11 -5.73 2.42
C ASP A 69 -19.48 -6.19 1.00
N GLU A 70 -20.65 -6.81 0.85
CA GLU A 70 -21.21 -7.12 -0.46
C GLU A 70 -21.56 -5.82 -1.18
N VAL A 71 -21.05 -5.65 -2.39
CA VAL A 71 -21.33 -4.51 -3.25
C VAL A 71 -21.99 -5.05 -4.51
N GLU A 72 -23.08 -4.41 -4.97
CA GLU A 72 -23.65 -4.72 -6.27
C GLU A 72 -22.55 -4.58 -7.33
N GLU A 73 -22.32 -5.64 -8.10
CA GLU A 73 -21.31 -5.63 -9.17
C GLU A 73 -21.79 -4.68 -10.27
N GLY A 74 -21.48 -3.39 -10.12
CA GLY A 74 -21.58 -2.42 -11.21
C GLY A 74 -20.68 -2.89 -12.33
N GLY A 75 -21.25 -3.09 -13.53
CA GLY A 75 -20.62 -3.68 -14.71
C GLY A 75 -19.50 -2.84 -15.33
N ALA A 76 -18.57 -2.32 -14.54
CA ALA A 76 -17.36 -1.71 -15.04
C ALA A 76 -16.41 -2.84 -15.49
N ALA A 77 -16.58 -3.26 -16.74
CA ALA A 77 -15.55 -4.02 -17.44
C ALA A 77 -14.23 -3.27 -17.28
N PHE A 78 -13.21 -3.93 -16.75
CA PHE A 78 -11.85 -3.40 -16.74
C PHE A 78 -11.54 -2.92 -18.15
N SER A 79 -11.32 -1.61 -18.32
CA SER A 79 -10.98 -1.06 -19.61
C SER A 79 -9.73 -1.76 -20.13
N ASN A 80 -9.74 -2.25 -21.37
CA ASN A 80 -8.58 -2.93 -21.96
C ASN A 80 -7.36 -2.01 -22.11
N ASN A 81 -7.51 -0.69 -21.89
CA ASN A 81 -6.45 0.30 -21.99
C ASN A 81 -6.03 0.84 -20.60
N MET A 82 -5.51 -0.06 -19.76
CA MET A 82 -4.90 0.31 -18.49
C MET A 82 -3.48 0.82 -18.71
N VAL A 83 -3.14 1.95 -18.08
CA VAL A 83 -1.78 2.52 -18.08
C VAL A 83 -1.27 2.58 -16.65
N GLU A 84 0.00 2.23 -16.49
CA GLU A 84 0.71 2.37 -15.23
C GLU A 84 1.65 3.58 -15.28
N ARG A 85 1.63 4.38 -14.21
CA ARG A 85 2.60 5.46 -14.00
C ARG A 85 3.11 5.43 -12.56
N ALA A 86 4.39 5.73 -12.39
CA ALA A 86 5.01 5.86 -11.09
C ALA A 86 5.11 7.35 -10.68
N PHE A 87 4.77 7.65 -9.44
CA PHE A 87 4.76 9.00 -8.87
C PHE A 87 5.70 9.06 -7.67
N PHE A 88 6.64 10.00 -7.71
CA PHE A 88 7.60 10.21 -6.62
C PHE A 88 7.12 11.32 -5.68
N PHE A 89 7.25 11.08 -4.38
CA PHE A 89 6.93 12.03 -3.30
C PHE A 89 8.14 12.16 -2.38
N GLY A 90 8.86 13.29 -2.51
CA GLY A 90 9.93 13.70 -1.61
C GLY A 90 9.42 14.68 -0.56
N ARG A 91 10.36 15.31 0.16
CA ARG A 91 10.02 16.28 1.23
C ARG A 91 9.18 17.45 0.71
N LYS A 92 9.46 17.92 -0.51
CA LYS A 92 8.73 19.03 -1.13
C LYS A 92 7.26 18.66 -1.34
N GLU A 93 7.00 17.51 -1.94
CA GLU A 93 5.63 17.05 -2.23
C GLU A 93 4.86 16.80 -0.93
N PHE A 94 5.47 16.13 0.05
CA PHE A 94 4.85 15.95 1.37
C PHE A 94 4.54 17.30 2.05
N SER A 95 5.46 18.27 1.96
CA SER A 95 5.25 19.61 2.53
C SER A 95 4.06 20.31 1.87
N SER A 96 3.96 20.29 0.54
CA SER A 96 2.82 20.88 -0.18
C SER A 96 1.49 20.28 0.27
N ILE A 97 1.41 18.94 0.36
CA ILE A 97 0.16 18.26 0.77
C ILE A 97 -0.16 18.56 2.25
N HIS A 98 0.85 18.62 3.13
CA HIS A 98 0.65 18.95 4.54
C HIS A 98 0.08 20.37 4.76
N GLN A 99 0.39 21.32 3.88
CA GLN A 99 -0.13 22.69 3.95
C GLN A 99 -1.64 22.76 3.71
N LEU A 100 -2.22 21.76 3.03
CA LEU A 100 -3.67 21.64 2.81
C LEU A 100 -4.43 21.19 4.06
N LEU A 101 -3.72 20.79 5.13
CA LEU A 101 -4.31 20.27 6.36
C LEU A 101 -4.44 21.33 7.46
N PRO A 102 -5.55 21.29 8.23
CA PRO A 102 -5.67 22.08 9.45
C PRO A 102 -4.63 21.65 10.49
N LEU A 103 -4.27 22.57 11.40
CA LEU A 103 -3.18 22.39 12.37
C LEU A 103 -3.26 21.07 13.17
N HIS A 104 -4.45 20.67 13.60
CA HIS A 104 -4.65 19.46 14.41
C HIS A 104 -4.35 18.16 13.64
N LEU A 105 -4.43 18.16 12.30
CA LEU A 105 -4.11 17.01 11.45
C LEU A 105 -2.68 17.03 10.90
N ARG A 106 -1.90 18.08 11.15
CA ARG A 106 -0.49 18.12 10.70
C ARG A 106 0.40 17.05 11.33
N ARG A 107 -0.04 16.42 12.42
CA ARG A 107 0.62 15.27 13.06
C ARG A 107 0.27 13.91 12.43
N CYS A 108 -0.41 13.86 11.29
CA CYS A 108 -0.61 12.60 10.58
C CYS A 108 0.72 12.04 10.05
N SER A 109 0.78 10.73 9.91
CA SER A 109 1.93 10.04 9.30
C SER A 109 1.99 10.31 7.79
N THR A 110 3.19 10.22 7.21
CA THR A 110 3.38 10.35 5.75
C THR A 110 2.58 9.31 4.98
N PHE A 111 2.39 8.11 5.55
CA PHE A 111 1.48 7.10 4.99
C PHE A 111 0.04 7.61 4.94
N GLU A 112 -0.54 8.05 6.08
CA GLU A 112 -1.93 8.52 6.12
C GLU A 112 -2.17 9.68 5.15
N LEU A 113 -1.24 10.62 5.08
CA LEU A 113 -1.32 11.76 4.17
C LEU A 113 -1.31 11.34 2.71
N LEU A 114 -0.33 10.51 2.34
CA LEU A 114 -0.17 10.02 0.96
C LEU A 114 -1.38 9.20 0.54
N THR A 115 -1.82 8.27 1.38
CA THR A 115 -2.97 7.41 1.10
C THR A 115 -4.23 8.22 0.90
N ALA A 116 -4.52 9.20 1.76
CA ALA A 116 -5.68 10.07 1.63
C ALA A 116 -5.63 10.91 0.33
N CYS A 117 -4.45 11.46 0.01
CA CYS A 117 -4.23 12.23 -1.22
C CYS A 117 -4.50 11.37 -2.46
N LEU A 118 -3.85 10.21 -2.56
CA LEU A 118 -4.00 9.28 -3.68
C LEU A 118 -5.44 8.77 -3.81
N TRP A 119 -6.09 8.44 -2.68
CA TRP A 119 -7.47 7.97 -2.68
C TRP A 119 -8.42 9.03 -3.24
N ARG A 120 -8.30 10.28 -2.79
CA ARG A 120 -9.12 11.38 -3.31
C ARG A 120 -8.87 11.63 -4.80
N CYS A 121 -7.60 11.75 -5.22
CA CYS A 121 -7.25 11.93 -6.63
C CYS A 121 -7.79 10.78 -7.51
N ARG A 122 -7.67 9.53 -7.04
CA ARG A 122 -8.16 8.36 -7.76
C ARG A 122 -9.68 8.35 -7.88
N THR A 123 -10.40 8.70 -6.82
CA THR A 123 -11.87 8.74 -6.85
C THR A 123 -12.37 9.78 -7.84
N VAL A 124 -11.78 10.98 -7.85
CA VAL A 124 -12.09 12.01 -8.86
C VAL A 124 -11.80 11.50 -10.27
N ALA A 125 -10.66 10.84 -10.46
CA ALA A 125 -10.22 10.35 -11.77
C ALA A 125 -11.09 9.25 -12.36
N ILE A 126 -11.58 8.33 -11.52
CA ILE A 126 -12.46 7.24 -11.95
C ILE A 126 -13.88 7.74 -12.20
N ASN A 127 -14.27 8.87 -11.58
CA ASN A 127 -15.57 9.51 -11.77
C ASN A 127 -16.74 8.52 -11.54
N LEU A 128 -16.69 7.83 -10.39
CA LEU A 128 -17.79 6.98 -9.92
C LEU A 128 -19.07 7.81 -9.79
N ASN A 129 -20.22 7.14 -9.88
CA ASN A 129 -21.50 7.80 -9.62
C ASN A 129 -21.47 8.51 -8.26
N PRO A 130 -22.05 9.72 -8.11
CA PRO A 130 -21.96 10.53 -6.89
C PRO A 130 -22.27 9.77 -5.59
N ASN A 131 -23.27 8.89 -5.63
CA ASN A 131 -23.75 8.10 -4.50
C ASN A 131 -23.03 6.74 -4.33
N GLU A 132 -22.18 6.33 -5.28
CA GLU A 132 -21.40 5.10 -5.15
C GLU A 132 -20.33 5.22 -4.07
N GLU A 133 -20.08 4.13 -3.35
CA GLU A 133 -19.04 4.05 -2.34
C GLU A 133 -17.65 3.98 -2.99
N ALA A 134 -16.81 4.96 -2.69
CA ALA A 134 -15.37 4.82 -2.83
C ALA A 134 -14.81 4.12 -1.58
N ARG A 135 -13.99 3.08 -1.78
CA ARG A 135 -13.42 2.27 -0.69
C ARG A 135 -11.91 2.27 -0.75
N LEU A 136 -11.28 2.61 0.37
CA LEU A 136 -9.84 2.56 0.52
C LEU A 136 -9.46 1.52 1.56
N MET A 137 -8.58 0.60 1.18
CA MET A 137 -8.03 -0.42 2.06
C MET A 137 -6.54 -0.19 2.27
N CYS A 138 -6.10 -0.28 3.52
CA CYS A 138 -4.71 -0.07 3.91
C CYS A 138 -4.17 -1.36 4.53
N ILE A 139 -3.04 -1.88 4.05
CA ILE A 139 -2.39 -3.02 4.71
C ILE A 139 -1.87 -2.60 6.09
N VAL A 140 -2.29 -3.31 7.13
CA VAL A 140 -1.83 -3.10 8.51
C VAL A 140 -1.15 -4.36 9.00
N ASN A 141 0.16 -4.28 9.29
CA ASN A 141 0.90 -5.36 9.94
C ASN A 141 0.39 -5.56 11.37
N VAL A 142 -0.04 -6.78 11.69
CA VAL A 142 -0.66 -7.11 12.98
C VAL A 142 0.27 -7.84 13.94
N ARG A 143 1.51 -8.14 13.55
CA ARG A 143 2.45 -8.91 14.39
C ARG A 143 2.60 -8.35 15.80
N SER A 144 2.66 -7.02 15.94
CA SER A 144 2.80 -6.34 17.23
C SER A 144 1.47 -6.07 17.95
N LYS A 145 0.32 -6.49 17.38
CA LYS A 145 -1.01 -6.24 17.93
C LYS A 145 -1.48 -7.33 18.89
N PHE A 146 -0.83 -8.49 18.88
CA PHE A 146 -1.13 -9.61 19.77
C PHE A 146 -0.46 -9.46 21.14
N HIS A 147 -1.03 -10.12 22.14
CA HIS A 147 -0.43 -10.27 23.46
C HIS A 147 -0.26 -11.75 23.85
N PRO A 148 0.96 -12.32 23.79
CA PRO A 148 2.22 -11.71 23.34
C PRO A 148 2.23 -11.42 21.81
N PRO A 149 3.12 -10.55 21.30
CA PRO A 149 3.29 -10.35 19.87
C PRO A 149 3.60 -11.65 19.13
N LEU A 150 3.30 -11.70 17.82
CA LEU A 150 3.70 -12.83 16.99
C LEU A 150 5.23 -13.01 17.03
N PRO A 151 5.74 -14.25 17.01
CA PRO A 151 7.18 -14.52 17.04
C PRO A 151 7.93 -13.74 15.97
N LEU A 152 9.13 -13.26 16.30
CA LEU A 152 9.97 -12.50 15.35
C LEU A 152 10.20 -13.26 14.05
N GLY A 153 10.33 -14.59 14.13
CA GLY A 153 10.51 -15.47 12.98
C GLY A 153 9.23 -15.83 12.21
N TYR A 154 8.06 -15.33 12.62
CA TYR A 154 6.80 -15.62 11.96
C TYR A 154 6.78 -15.02 10.56
N TYR A 155 6.98 -15.90 9.58
CA TYR A 155 7.09 -15.54 8.18
C TYR A 155 5.75 -15.57 7.45
N GLY A 156 4.64 -15.96 8.09
CA GLY A 156 3.34 -16.06 7.42
C GLY A 156 2.72 -14.70 7.08
N ASN A 157 1.50 -14.74 6.54
CA ASN A 157 0.71 -13.52 6.37
C ASN A 157 0.28 -13.02 7.76
N GLY A 158 0.83 -11.88 8.19
CA GLY A 158 0.54 -11.25 9.47
C GLY A 158 0.00 -9.84 9.29
N PHE A 159 -1.06 -9.69 8.50
CA PHE A 159 -1.70 -8.40 8.25
C PHE A 159 -3.22 -8.52 8.08
N VAL A 160 -3.91 -7.41 8.24
CA VAL A 160 -5.30 -7.20 7.79
C VAL A 160 -5.38 -5.92 6.96
N PHE A 161 -6.52 -5.63 6.34
CA PHE A 161 -6.69 -4.46 5.49
C PHE A 161 -8.00 -3.71 5.76
N PRO A 162 -8.13 -3.00 6.89
CA PRO A 162 -9.34 -2.24 7.21
C PRO A 162 -9.70 -1.26 6.10
N ALA A 163 -11.01 -1.15 5.85
CA ALA A 163 -11.53 -0.26 4.83
C ALA A 163 -12.11 1.04 5.40
N ALA A 164 -11.65 2.17 4.86
CA ALA A 164 -12.34 3.45 4.91
C ALA A 164 -13.34 3.55 3.74
N LYS A 165 -14.52 4.13 4.00
CA LYS A 165 -15.58 4.34 3.00
C LYS A 165 -16.08 5.77 3.02
N ALA A 166 -16.42 6.30 1.85
CA ALA A 166 -17.15 7.54 1.66
C ALA A 166 -17.88 7.48 0.31
N THR A 167 -18.93 8.28 0.11
CA THR A 167 -19.49 8.41 -1.25
C THR A 167 -18.48 9.14 -2.15
N SER A 168 -18.52 8.85 -3.45
CA SER A 168 -17.71 9.52 -4.46
C SER A 168 -17.82 11.04 -4.35
N GLU A 169 -19.05 11.55 -4.28
CA GLU A 169 -19.33 12.99 -4.17
C GLU A 169 -18.74 13.60 -2.89
N GLN A 170 -18.96 12.96 -1.75
CA GLN A 170 -18.47 13.46 -0.47
C GLN A 170 -16.95 13.54 -0.46
N LEU A 171 -16.26 12.49 -0.93
CA LEU A 171 -14.81 12.46 -0.97
C LEU A 171 -14.23 13.51 -1.94
N CYS A 172 -14.91 13.76 -3.07
CA CYS A 172 -14.48 14.75 -4.06
C CYS A 172 -14.68 16.19 -3.58
N ARG A 173 -15.80 16.48 -2.89
CA ARG A 173 -16.17 17.84 -2.47
C ARG A 173 -15.56 18.27 -1.13
N THR A 174 -15.23 17.33 -0.26
CA THR A 174 -14.64 17.66 1.04
C THR A 174 -13.13 17.95 0.96
N PRO A 175 -12.59 18.72 1.92
CA PRO A 175 -11.14 18.94 2.03
C PRO A 175 -10.39 17.63 2.28
N LEU A 176 -9.10 17.60 1.91
CA LEU A 176 -8.21 16.45 2.13
C LEU A 176 -8.20 15.96 3.59
N ALA A 177 -8.38 16.88 4.54
CA ALA A 177 -8.52 16.59 5.97
C ALA A 177 -9.52 15.46 6.27
N TYR A 178 -10.68 15.47 5.61
CA TYR A 178 -11.72 14.45 5.79
C TYR A 178 -11.21 13.05 5.40
N ALA A 179 -10.56 12.94 4.25
CA ALA A 179 -9.96 11.69 3.80
C ALA A 179 -8.88 11.21 4.77
N VAL A 180 -8.03 12.12 5.27
CA VAL A 180 -6.99 11.79 6.27
C VAL A 180 -7.60 11.24 7.55
N GLU A 181 -8.67 11.84 8.06
CA GLU A 181 -9.38 11.36 9.26
C GLU A 181 -9.93 9.95 9.05
N LEU A 182 -10.54 9.66 7.89
CA LEU A 182 -11.03 8.33 7.56
C LEU A 182 -9.90 7.29 7.51
N VAL A 183 -8.75 7.61 6.89
CA VAL A 183 -7.59 6.71 6.86
C VAL A 183 -7.06 6.46 8.28
N LYS A 184 -6.94 7.52 9.08
CA LYS A 184 -6.50 7.43 10.49
C LYS A 184 -7.41 6.53 11.30
N HIS A 185 -8.72 6.72 11.18
CA HIS A 185 -9.72 5.92 11.88
C HIS A 185 -9.65 4.44 11.46
N ALA A 186 -9.64 4.16 10.15
CA ALA A 186 -9.55 2.79 9.64
C ALA A 186 -8.27 2.07 10.11
N LYS A 187 -7.12 2.75 10.12
CA LYS A 187 -5.88 2.14 10.64
C LYS A 187 -5.94 1.93 12.16
N ALA A 188 -6.51 2.88 12.89
CA ALA A 188 -6.59 2.82 14.36
C ALA A 188 -7.58 1.75 14.86
N SER A 189 -8.58 1.36 14.06
CA SER A 189 -9.56 0.33 14.45
C SER A 189 -8.98 -1.09 14.50
N VAL A 190 -7.75 -1.30 14.01
CA VAL A 190 -7.12 -2.64 14.02
C VAL A 190 -6.57 -2.96 15.40
N THR A 191 -7.30 -3.84 16.09
CA THR A 191 -6.96 -4.47 17.37
C THR A 191 -6.78 -5.98 17.20
N GLU A 192 -6.30 -6.67 18.23
CA GLU A 192 -6.27 -8.15 18.23
C GLU A 192 -7.67 -8.75 17.98
N GLU A 193 -8.70 -8.18 18.60
CA GLU A 193 -10.10 -8.59 18.41
C GLU A 193 -10.55 -8.43 16.95
N TYR A 194 -10.16 -7.33 16.28
CA TYR A 194 -10.44 -7.12 14.86
C TYR A 194 -9.81 -8.21 13.99
N VAL A 195 -8.58 -8.63 14.29
CA VAL A 195 -7.90 -9.70 13.54
C VAL A 195 -8.61 -11.04 13.72
N LYS A 196 -8.96 -11.40 14.97
CA LYS A 196 -9.71 -12.62 15.27
C LYS A 196 -11.10 -12.62 14.63
N SER A 197 -11.78 -11.48 14.65
CA SER A 197 -13.07 -11.30 13.97
C SER A 197 -12.95 -11.48 12.46
N ALA A 198 -11.88 -10.96 11.84
CA ALA A 198 -11.62 -11.14 10.40
C ALA A 198 -11.37 -12.61 10.06
N ALA A 199 -10.56 -13.32 10.85
CA ALA A 199 -10.31 -14.75 10.69
C ALA A 199 -11.61 -15.56 10.81
N SER A 200 -12.43 -15.28 11.83
CA SER A 200 -13.75 -15.90 11.99
C SER A 200 -14.67 -15.64 10.79
N LEU A 201 -14.72 -14.42 10.26
CA LEU A 201 -15.49 -14.10 9.07
C LEU A 201 -15.02 -14.90 7.85
N MET A 202 -13.70 -15.03 7.67
CA MET A 202 -13.11 -15.84 6.59
C MET A 202 -13.48 -17.32 6.71
N VAL A 203 -13.47 -17.88 7.92
CA VAL A 203 -13.89 -19.28 8.15
C VAL A 203 -15.38 -19.47 7.86
N ILE A 204 -16.23 -18.58 8.36
CA ILE A 204 -17.70 -18.66 8.19
C ILE A 204 -18.11 -18.52 6.73
N LYS A 205 -17.55 -17.54 6.02
CA LYS A 205 -17.92 -17.25 4.63
C LYS A 205 -17.16 -18.14 3.65
N GLY A 206 -15.95 -18.57 3.99
CA GLY A 206 -15.09 -19.39 3.14
C GLY A 206 -14.97 -18.82 1.73
N LYS A 207 -15.19 -19.67 0.71
CA LYS A 207 -15.16 -19.29 -0.70
C LYS A 207 -16.25 -18.29 -1.13
N LYS A 208 -17.26 -18.04 -0.29
CA LYS A 208 -18.31 -17.04 -0.56
C LYS A 208 -17.86 -15.62 -0.20
N LEU A 209 -16.76 -15.45 0.54
CA LEU A 209 -16.24 -14.14 0.88
C LEU A 209 -15.76 -13.45 -0.41
N LYS A 210 -16.42 -12.36 -0.78
CA LYS A 210 -16.07 -11.56 -1.94
C LYS A 210 -15.23 -10.37 -1.52
N PHE A 211 -14.33 -9.96 -2.41
CA PHE A 211 -13.60 -8.72 -2.29
C PHE A 211 -14.18 -7.73 -3.31
N PRO A 212 -14.79 -6.61 -2.87
CA PRO A 212 -15.38 -5.65 -3.80
C PRO A 212 -14.27 -4.98 -4.60
N ALA A 213 -14.24 -5.20 -5.93
CA ALA A 213 -13.21 -4.64 -6.80
C ALA A 213 -13.59 -3.25 -7.33
N HIS A 214 -14.86 -3.03 -7.66
CA HIS A 214 -15.37 -1.74 -8.14
C HIS A 214 -15.31 -0.68 -7.03
N GLY A 215 -14.88 0.53 -7.38
CA GLY A 215 -14.70 1.64 -6.42
C GLY A 215 -13.60 1.43 -5.36
N SER A 216 -12.97 0.26 -5.33
CA SER A 216 -11.95 -0.09 -4.35
C SER A 216 -10.55 0.34 -4.79
N PHE A 217 -9.76 0.76 -3.80
CA PHE A 217 -8.35 1.09 -3.92
C PHE A 217 -7.61 0.49 -2.73
N LEU A 218 -6.57 -0.30 -2.98
CA LEU A 218 -5.75 -0.88 -1.92
C LEU A 218 -4.33 -0.32 -2.02
N LEU A 219 -3.83 0.23 -0.92
CA LEU A 219 -2.46 0.73 -0.85
C LEU A 219 -1.63 -0.13 0.13
N SER A 220 -0.53 -0.68 -0.38
CA SER A 220 0.44 -1.45 0.39
C SER A 220 1.75 -0.67 0.49
N ASP A 221 2.13 -0.27 1.70
CA ASP A 221 3.37 0.47 1.94
C ASP A 221 4.50 -0.46 2.36
N ILE A 222 5.48 -0.61 1.48
CA ILE A 222 6.64 -1.49 1.66
C ILE A 222 7.96 -0.71 1.72
N ARG A 223 7.90 0.63 1.86
CA ARG A 223 9.08 1.51 1.93
C ARG A 223 10.06 1.12 3.03
N ASN A 224 9.53 0.71 4.18
CA ASN A 224 10.30 0.43 5.38
C ASN A 224 10.59 -1.07 5.57
N MET A 225 10.32 -1.89 4.55
CA MET A 225 10.56 -3.34 4.63
C MET A 225 12.02 -3.72 4.38
N GLY A 226 12.87 -2.79 3.90
CA GLY A 226 14.30 -3.05 3.73
C GLY A 226 14.67 -3.83 2.47
N PHE A 227 13.78 -3.91 1.46
CA PHE A 227 14.07 -4.59 0.18
C PHE A 227 15.37 -4.12 -0.49
N ARG A 228 15.72 -2.84 -0.32
CA ARG A 228 16.94 -2.26 -0.87
C ARG A 228 18.19 -2.61 -0.06
N ASP A 229 18.02 -2.88 1.23
CA ASP A 229 19.12 -3.08 2.18
C ASP A 229 19.61 -4.53 2.24
N VAL A 230 18.93 -5.46 1.56
CA VAL A 230 19.39 -6.86 1.44
C VAL A 230 20.61 -6.91 0.52
N ASP A 231 21.78 -7.15 1.11
CA ASP A 231 23.04 -7.33 0.40
C ASP A 231 23.32 -8.81 0.20
N PHE A 232 23.42 -9.26 -1.06
CA PHE A 232 23.77 -10.64 -1.41
C PHE A 232 25.27 -10.85 -1.68
N GLY A 233 26.11 -9.84 -1.40
CA GLY A 233 27.55 -9.81 -1.67
C GLY A 233 27.96 -8.77 -2.73
N TRP A 234 27.03 -7.93 -3.19
CA TRP A 234 27.25 -6.90 -4.22
C TRP A 234 26.91 -5.49 -3.74
N GLY A 235 26.66 -5.30 -2.44
CA GLY A 235 26.18 -4.05 -1.88
C GLY A 235 24.66 -3.94 -1.91
N LYS A 236 24.17 -2.80 -1.43
CA LYS A 236 22.73 -2.46 -1.42
C LYS A 236 22.20 -2.31 -2.84
N ALA A 237 20.96 -2.72 -3.05
CA ALA A 237 20.32 -2.54 -4.35
C ALA A 237 20.10 -1.05 -4.67
N GLU A 238 20.04 -0.70 -5.95
CA GLU A 238 19.66 0.66 -6.36
C GLU A 238 18.14 0.89 -6.18
N PHE A 239 17.35 -0.16 -6.43
CA PHE A 239 15.91 -0.21 -6.21
C PHE A 239 15.52 -1.57 -5.61
N GLY A 240 14.56 -1.55 -4.69
CA GLY A 240 14.00 -2.77 -4.10
C GLY A 240 12.54 -2.56 -3.72
N GLY A 241 11.68 -3.48 -4.15
CA GLY A 241 10.25 -3.42 -3.88
C GLY A 241 9.41 -4.05 -5.00
N ALA A 242 8.13 -3.70 -5.03
CA ALA A 242 7.22 -4.19 -6.06
C ALA A 242 7.47 -3.47 -7.39
N ALA A 243 7.57 -4.23 -8.48
CA ALA A 243 7.86 -3.69 -9.81
C ALA A 243 6.68 -2.92 -10.41
N LYS A 244 5.44 -3.31 -10.08
CA LYS A 244 4.22 -2.75 -10.69
C LYS A 244 3.00 -2.86 -9.77
N ALA A 245 1.94 -2.12 -10.10
CA ALA A 245 0.63 -2.31 -9.50
C ALA A 245 0.00 -3.64 -9.93
N VAL A 246 -0.92 -4.17 -9.10
CA VAL A 246 -1.60 -5.45 -9.37
C VAL A 246 -3.10 -5.29 -9.14
N GLY A 247 -3.87 -5.19 -10.22
CA GLY A 247 -5.31 -4.93 -10.13
C GLY A 247 -5.60 -3.62 -9.38
N PRO A 248 -6.44 -3.62 -8.32
CA PRO A 248 -6.71 -2.42 -7.52
C PRO A 248 -5.59 -2.07 -6.52
N ILE A 249 -4.50 -2.86 -6.47
CA ILE A 249 -3.42 -2.73 -5.50
C ILE A 249 -2.30 -1.86 -6.05
N SER A 250 -1.97 -0.80 -5.32
CA SER A 250 -0.79 0.02 -5.54
C SER A 250 0.22 -0.18 -4.41
N PHE A 251 1.51 -0.10 -4.75
CA PHE A 251 2.60 -0.29 -3.82
C PHE A 251 3.36 1.01 -3.63
N VAL A 252 3.71 1.30 -2.39
CA VAL A 252 4.62 2.39 -2.04
C VAL A 252 6.00 1.81 -1.79
N ASN A 253 6.95 2.14 -2.67
CA ASN A 253 8.34 1.70 -2.61
C ASN A 253 9.24 2.84 -2.12
N SER A 254 10.38 2.50 -1.49
CA SER A 254 11.43 3.50 -1.23
C SER A 254 12.28 3.64 -2.49
N ALA A 255 12.41 4.85 -3.00
CA ALA A 255 13.26 5.14 -4.16
C ALA A 255 14.07 6.41 -3.92
N LYS A 256 15.15 6.57 -4.70
CA LYS A 256 15.89 7.82 -4.80
C LYS A 256 15.45 8.56 -6.05
N ASP A 257 15.32 9.87 -5.97
CA ASP A 257 15.17 10.71 -7.16
C ASP A 257 16.52 10.94 -7.86
N LYS A 258 16.51 11.69 -8.96
CA LYS A 258 17.74 12.05 -9.72
C LYS A 258 18.75 12.85 -8.91
N LYS A 259 18.33 13.49 -7.81
CA LYS A 259 19.18 14.27 -6.89
C LYS A 259 19.64 13.44 -5.69
N GLY A 260 19.26 12.17 -5.61
CA GLY A 260 19.60 11.27 -4.51
C GLY A 260 18.69 11.42 -3.27
N GLU A 261 17.63 12.22 -3.35
CA GLU A 261 16.63 12.32 -2.27
C GLU A 261 15.86 11.01 -2.15
N VAL A 262 15.86 10.41 -0.96
CA VAL A 262 15.04 9.23 -0.67
C VAL A 262 13.60 9.67 -0.41
N GLY A 263 12.66 9.11 -1.17
CA GLY A 263 11.24 9.39 -1.05
C GLY A 263 10.36 8.17 -1.31
N ALA A 264 9.07 8.42 -1.45
CA ALA A 264 8.07 7.41 -1.75
C ALA A 264 7.82 7.35 -3.27
N LEU A 265 7.99 6.18 -3.88
CA LEU A 265 7.60 5.93 -5.26
C LEU A 265 6.35 5.06 -5.29
N VAL A 266 5.27 5.58 -5.87
CA VAL A 266 3.97 4.90 -5.90
C VAL A 266 3.61 4.58 -7.35
N SER A 267 3.42 3.31 -7.66
CA SER A 267 2.86 2.91 -8.96
C SER A 267 1.33 2.93 -8.91
N ILE A 268 0.71 3.69 -9.80
CA ILE A 268 -0.75 3.79 -9.96
C ILE A 268 -1.11 3.24 -11.34
N CYS A 269 -2.11 2.36 -11.39
CA CYS A 269 -2.63 1.80 -12.64
C CYS A 269 -4.11 2.15 -12.80
N LEU A 270 -4.45 2.85 -13.88
CA LEU A 270 -5.80 3.34 -14.18
C LEU A 270 -6.05 3.26 -15.69
N PRO A 271 -7.32 3.29 -16.15
CA PRO A 271 -7.62 3.53 -17.56
C PRO A 271 -6.95 4.81 -18.04
N ALA A 272 -6.43 4.83 -19.27
CA ALA A 272 -5.67 5.98 -19.79
C ALA A 272 -6.37 7.35 -19.62
N PRO A 273 -7.67 7.51 -19.90
CA PRO A 273 -8.36 8.79 -19.67
C PRO A 273 -8.40 9.18 -18.18
N ALA A 274 -8.62 8.21 -17.29
CA ALA A 274 -8.63 8.44 -15.84
C ALA A 274 -7.23 8.82 -15.33
N MET A 275 -6.17 8.21 -15.88
CA MET A 275 -4.79 8.57 -15.50
C MET A 275 -4.49 10.05 -15.78
N GLU A 276 -4.95 10.61 -16.91
CA GLU A 276 -4.76 12.03 -17.21
C GLU A 276 -5.49 12.95 -16.22
N ILE A 277 -6.69 12.56 -15.77
CA ILE A 277 -7.41 13.29 -14.72
C ILE A 277 -6.69 13.16 -13.39
N PHE A 278 -6.23 11.96 -13.04
CA PHE A 278 -5.48 11.68 -11.81
C PHE A 278 -4.23 12.57 -11.70
N VAL A 279 -3.44 12.67 -12.77
CA VAL A 279 -2.24 13.51 -12.82
C VAL A 279 -2.61 14.98 -12.57
N LYS A 280 -3.65 15.49 -13.22
CA LYS A 280 -4.10 16.89 -13.03
C LYS A 280 -4.56 17.15 -11.61
N GLU A 281 -5.30 16.23 -11.00
CA GLU A 281 -5.75 16.38 -9.61
C GLU A 281 -4.58 16.32 -8.62
N LEU A 282 -3.62 15.43 -8.85
CA LEU A 282 -2.42 15.34 -8.04
C LEU A 282 -1.58 16.62 -8.15
N GLU A 283 -1.38 17.12 -9.36
CA GLU A 283 -0.71 18.41 -9.60
C GLU A 283 -1.36 19.57 -8.86
N LYS A 284 -2.70 19.66 -8.86
CA LYS A 284 -3.42 20.70 -8.13
C LYS A 284 -3.12 20.67 -6.64
N MET A 285 -3.01 19.48 -6.03
CA MET A 285 -2.66 19.34 -4.61
C MET A 285 -1.20 19.68 -4.31
N LEU A 286 -0.31 19.48 -5.28
CA LEU A 286 1.12 19.72 -5.12
C LEU A 286 1.56 21.15 -5.42
N ARG A 287 0.72 21.93 -6.11
CA ARG A 287 0.92 23.36 -6.33
C ARG A 287 0.86 24.09 -4.98
N GLN A 288 1.97 24.72 -4.61
CA GLN A 288 1.99 25.63 -3.46
C GLN A 288 1.15 26.87 -3.79
N PRO A 289 0.45 27.48 -2.82
CA PRO A 289 -0.10 28.81 -3.00
C PRO A 289 1.07 29.76 -3.29
N TYR A 290 1.11 30.30 -4.51
CA TYR A 290 2.09 31.24 -5.07
C TYR A 290 3.14 31.79 -4.09
N GLN A 291 4.35 31.24 -4.16
CA GLN A 291 5.58 32.03 -4.04
C GLN A 291 6.28 31.91 -5.40
N GLY A 292 6.48 33.04 -6.07
CA GLY A 292 6.92 33.08 -7.45
C GLY A 292 8.26 32.38 -7.66
N ASP A 293 8.21 31.23 -8.34
CA ASP A 293 9.28 30.79 -9.22
C ASP A 293 8.71 29.74 -10.19
N GLU A 294 8.77 30.02 -11.50
CA GLU A 294 8.25 29.15 -12.57
C GLU A 294 9.17 27.94 -12.78
N GLY A 295 9.10 26.97 -11.88
CA GLY A 295 9.66 25.63 -12.09
C GLY A 295 8.58 24.63 -12.44
N ARG A 296 8.41 24.29 -13.73
CA ARG A 296 7.57 23.15 -14.17
C ARG A 296 7.91 21.90 -13.37
N SER A 297 6.90 21.36 -12.67
CA SER A 297 6.98 20.05 -12.00
C SER A 297 7.07 18.96 -13.05
N ASN A 298 8.28 18.58 -13.44
CA ASN A 298 8.50 17.42 -14.30
C ASN A 298 8.34 16.15 -13.46
N PHE A 299 7.16 15.54 -13.49
CA PHE A 299 7.03 14.15 -13.06
C PHE A 299 7.91 13.28 -13.95
N ILE A 300 8.76 12.47 -13.33
CA ILE A 300 9.50 11.44 -14.04
C ILE A 300 8.50 10.35 -14.39
N SER A 301 7.96 10.41 -15.61
CA SER A 301 7.35 9.26 -16.27
C SER A 301 8.47 8.27 -16.61
N SER A 302 8.89 7.47 -15.64
CA SER A 302 9.74 6.31 -15.92
C SER A 302 8.83 5.17 -16.32
N ALA A 303 8.84 4.82 -17.61
CA ALA A 303 8.56 3.45 -17.98
C ALA A 303 9.73 2.62 -17.42
N LEU A 304 9.46 1.80 -16.41
CA LEU A 304 10.29 0.64 -16.11
C LEU A 304 9.94 -0.47 -17.10
#